data_AF-A0ABD0QMR2-F1
#
_entry.id   AF-A0ABD0QMR2-F1
#
_cell.length_a   1.000
_cell.length_b   1.000
_cell.length_c   1.000
_cell.angle_alpha   90.00
_cell.angle_beta   90.00
_cell.angle_gamma   90.00
#
_symmetry.space_group_name_H-M   'P 1'
#
loop_
_entity.id
_entity.type
_entity.pdbx_description
1 polymer ?
#
loop_
_entity_poly.entity_id
_entity_poly.type
_entity_poly.pdbx_seq_one_letter_code
_entity_poly.pdbx_strand_id
1 'polypeptide(L)'
;PNYKDMMNEQVRYQRWLLKTRIKAFYTPVFADDLRQGAQYLLQTAGLGRLKPNTLVFGFKNNWRDGEMKDVETYINTIHDAFDLLYGVVILRLKEGLDISHIQDEFLSSQEKAPGMKELLVSINIKDFDSDSSKPSSKSTSCQSSPLIFR
;
A
#
# COMPACT_ATOMS: atom_id res chain seq x y z
N PRO A 1 -13.21 -5.51 -15.57
CA PRO A 1 -12.24 -4.55 -14.99
C PRO A 1 -11.11 -4.22 -15.98
N ASN A 2 -10.79 -2.95 -16.15
CA ASN A 2 -9.74 -2.50 -17.07
C ASN A 2 -8.40 -2.39 -16.31
N TYR A 3 -7.42 -3.21 -16.69
CA TYR A 3 -6.09 -3.23 -16.06
C TYR A 3 -5.38 -1.87 -16.11
N LYS A 4 -5.60 -1.10 -17.18
CA LYS A 4 -4.98 0.23 -17.34
C LYS A 4 -5.45 1.20 -16.26
N ASP A 5 -6.72 1.12 -15.87
CA ASP A 5 -7.30 2.04 -14.89
C ASP A 5 -6.76 1.75 -13.49
N MET A 6 -6.62 0.46 -13.12
CA MET A 6 -5.99 0.06 -11.86
C MET A 6 -4.54 0.56 -11.74
N MET A 7 -3.77 0.49 -12.83
CA MET A 7 -2.38 0.99 -12.84
C MET A 7 -2.32 2.50 -12.62
N ASN A 8 -3.24 3.25 -13.25
CA ASN A 8 -3.34 4.69 -13.05
C ASN A 8 -3.73 5.03 -11.61
N GLU A 9 -4.70 4.32 -11.03
CA GLU A 9 -5.10 4.47 -9.63
C GLU A 9 -3.96 4.11 -8.68
N GLN A 10 -3.21 3.05 -8.95
CA GLN A 10 -2.06 2.65 -8.14
C GLN A 10 -1.04 3.78 -8.04
N VAL A 11 -0.68 4.39 -9.16
CA VAL A 11 0.25 5.53 -9.20
C VAL A 11 -0.33 6.73 -8.44
N ARG A 12 -1.63 7.00 -8.58
CA ARG A 12 -2.31 8.10 -7.89
C ARG A 12 -2.27 7.91 -6.36
N TYR A 13 -2.66 6.75 -5.87
CA TYR A 13 -2.69 6.46 -4.43
C TYR A 13 -1.29 6.39 -3.83
N GLN A 14 -0.32 5.81 -4.54
CA GLN A 14 1.07 5.80 -4.09
C GLN A 14 1.62 7.23 -3.93
N ARG A 15 1.33 8.14 -4.86
CA ARG A 15 1.71 9.56 -4.74
C ARG A 15 1.01 10.24 -3.56
N TRP A 16 -0.26 9.92 -3.32
CA TRP A 16 -1.00 10.47 -2.19
C TRP A 16 -0.36 10.09 -0.85
N LEU A 17 0.04 8.82 -0.67
CA LEU A 17 0.74 8.35 0.54
C LEU A 17 2.05 9.11 0.78
N LEU A 18 2.84 9.34 -0.27
CA LEU A 18 4.09 10.10 -0.17
C LEU A 18 3.84 11.56 0.22
N LYS A 19 2.82 12.20 -0.37
CA LYS A 19 2.44 13.59 -0.06
C LYS A 19 1.97 13.76 1.38
N THR A 20 1.24 12.79 1.93
CA THR A 20 0.78 12.79 3.33
C THR A 20 1.85 12.31 4.32
N ARG A 21 3.07 12.03 3.84
CA ARG A 21 4.20 11.50 4.63
C ARG A 21 3.92 10.15 5.30
N ILE A 22 3.08 9.33 4.69
CA ILE A 22 2.80 7.95 5.13
C ILE A 22 3.83 7.02 4.48
N LYS A 23 4.59 6.29 5.31
CA LYS A 23 5.59 5.32 4.87
C LYS A 23 4.93 3.96 4.61
N ALA A 24 4.21 3.84 3.50
CA ALA A 24 3.51 2.62 3.12
C ALA A 24 3.57 2.34 1.60
N PHE A 25 3.25 1.11 1.23
CA PHE A 25 3.08 0.68 -0.16
C PHE A 25 1.61 0.44 -0.45
N TYR A 26 1.18 0.82 -1.65
CA TYR A 26 -0.16 0.54 -2.15
C TYR A 26 -0.15 -0.60 -3.18
N THR A 27 -0.93 -1.64 -2.91
CA THR A 27 -1.04 -2.84 -3.76
C THR A 27 -2.52 -3.19 -3.97
N PRO A 28 -3.13 -2.74 -5.08
CA PRO A 28 -4.50 -3.09 -5.41
C PRO A 28 -4.58 -4.53 -5.95
N VAL A 29 -5.69 -5.21 -5.69
CA VAL A 29 -6.01 -6.53 -6.23
C VAL A 29 -7.45 -6.56 -6.74
N PHE A 30 -7.70 -7.37 -7.77
CA PHE A 30 -9.06 -7.69 -8.21
C PHE A 30 -9.48 -9.03 -7.64
N ALA A 31 -10.64 -9.05 -7.00
CA ALA A 31 -11.25 -10.26 -6.44
C ALA A 31 -12.78 -10.12 -6.47
N ASP A 32 -13.46 -11.25 -6.45
CA ASP A 32 -14.92 -11.31 -6.45
C ASP A 32 -15.50 -10.97 -5.06
N ASP A 33 -14.74 -11.25 -4.00
CA ASP A 33 -15.08 -10.91 -2.63
C ASP A 33 -13.86 -10.46 -1.81
N LEU A 34 -14.15 -9.94 -0.61
CA LEU A 34 -13.11 -9.44 0.31
C LEU A 34 -12.12 -10.53 0.72
N ARG A 35 -12.62 -11.74 0.98
CA ARG A 35 -11.80 -12.86 1.46
C ARG A 35 -10.79 -13.27 0.40
N GLN A 36 -11.23 -13.49 -0.84
CA GLN A 36 -10.34 -13.86 -1.94
C GLN A 36 -9.28 -12.78 -2.19
N GLY A 37 -9.66 -11.49 -2.14
CA GLY A 37 -8.71 -10.39 -2.25
C GLY A 37 -7.67 -10.38 -1.12
N ALA A 38 -8.12 -10.61 0.12
CA ALA A 38 -7.23 -10.73 1.27
C ALA A 38 -6.28 -11.92 1.14
N GLN A 39 -6.75 -13.08 0.67
CA GLN A 39 -5.91 -14.26 0.41
C GLN A 39 -4.80 -13.97 -0.60
N TYR A 40 -5.11 -13.27 -1.70
CA TYR A 40 -4.10 -12.86 -2.67
C TYR A 40 -3.01 -12.01 -2.02
N LEU A 41 -3.39 -11.04 -1.19
CA LEU A 41 -2.43 -10.19 -0.49
C LEU A 41 -1.62 -10.97 0.56
N LEU A 42 -2.26 -11.82 1.37
CA LEU A 42 -1.57 -12.61 2.40
C LEU A 42 -0.55 -13.59 1.82
N GLN A 43 -0.77 -14.08 0.60
CA GLN A 43 0.12 -15.06 -0.02
C GLN A 43 1.20 -14.41 -0.89
N THR A 44 0.89 -13.28 -1.53
CA THR A 44 1.75 -12.70 -2.58
C THR A 44 2.35 -11.33 -2.24
N ALA A 45 1.92 -10.68 -1.16
CA ALA A 45 2.45 -9.36 -0.80
C ALA A 45 3.88 -9.44 -0.22
N GLY A 46 4.67 -8.44 -0.58
CA GLY A 46 6.06 -8.30 -0.12
C GLY A 46 7.06 -9.17 -0.89
N LEU A 47 8.34 -8.83 -0.76
CA LEU A 47 9.44 -9.54 -1.43
C LEU A 47 10.49 -9.96 -0.40
N GLY A 48 10.82 -11.26 -0.37
CA GLY A 48 11.82 -11.82 0.53
C GLY A 48 11.48 -11.53 2.01
N ARG A 49 12.34 -10.78 2.70
CA ARG A 49 12.16 -10.41 4.11
C ARG A 49 11.18 -9.25 4.35
N LEU A 50 10.69 -8.60 3.29
CA LEU A 50 9.68 -7.53 3.37
C LEU A 50 8.24 -8.06 3.27
N LYS A 51 8.03 -9.36 3.51
CA LYS A 51 6.70 -9.96 3.59
C LYS A 51 5.97 -9.46 4.85
N PRO A 52 4.68 -9.08 4.77
CA PRO A 52 3.90 -8.75 5.96
C PRO A 52 3.82 -9.96 6.91
N ASN A 53 3.72 -9.69 8.20
CA ASN A 53 3.58 -10.71 9.26
C ASN A 53 2.28 -10.55 10.06
N THR A 54 1.55 -9.46 9.85
CA THR A 54 0.35 -9.11 10.60
C THR A 54 -0.71 -8.59 9.64
N LEU A 55 -1.92 -9.12 9.72
CA LEU A 55 -3.11 -8.59 9.08
C LEU A 55 -3.79 -7.59 10.02
N VAL A 56 -4.03 -6.37 9.54
CA VAL A 56 -4.72 -5.32 10.27
C VAL A 56 -5.95 -4.87 9.49
N PHE A 57 -7.12 -4.86 10.13
CA PHE A 57 -8.39 -4.49 9.49
C PHE A 57 -9.35 -3.86 10.49
N GLY A 58 -10.35 -3.15 9.96
CA GLY A 58 -11.38 -2.50 10.75
C GLY A 58 -12.41 -3.48 11.31
N PHE A 59 -12.99 -3.16 12.46
CA PHE A 59 -14.15 -3.87 12.98
C PHE A 59 -15.40 -3.60 12.13
N LYS A 60 -16.10 -4.65 11.69
CA LYS A 60 -17.38 -4.53 10.97
C LYS A 60 -18.49 -4.14 11.95
N ASN A 61 -18.87 -2.85 11.96
CA ASN A 61 -19.88 -2.32 12.87
C ASN A 61 -21.31 -2.80 12.55
N ASN A 62 -21.65 -2.93 11.27
CA ASN A 62 -22.99 -3.27 10.79
C ASN A 62 -23.25 -4.79 10.70
N TRP A 63 -22.59 -5.59 11.53
CA TRP A 63 -22.70 -7.06 11.47
C TRP A 63 -24.08 -7.61 11.85
N ARG A 64 -24.91 -6.84 12.57
CA ARG A 64 -26.27 -7.25 12.96
C ARG A 64 -27.32 -6.99 11.89
N ASP A 65 -27.16 -5.89 11.16
CA ASP A 65 -28.17 -5.37 10.22
C ASP A 65 -27.79 -5.63 8.76
N GLY A 66 -26.55 -6.06 8.49
CA GLY A 66 -26.04 -6.36 7.16
C GLY A 66 -26.31 -7.78 6.69
N GLU A 67 -25.86 -8.08 5.48
CA GLU A 67 -25.96 -9.43 4.92
C GLU A 67 -25.08 -10.42 5.71
N MET A 68 -25.65 -11.57 6.09
CA MET A 68 -24.91 -12.61 6.85
C MET A 68 -23.69 -13.13 6.08
N LYS A 69 -23.77 -13.15 4.75
CA LYS A 69 -22.66 -13.53 3.87
C LYS A 69 -21.43 -12.65 4.11
N ASP A 70 -21.60 -11.34 4.28
CA ASP A 70 -20.47 -10.43 4.56
C ASP A 70 -19.81 -10.71 5.90
N VAL A 71 -20.61 -11.08 6.91
CA VAL A 71 -20.10 -11.44 8.24
C VAL A 71 -19.31 -12.74 8.15
N GLU A 72 -19.81 -13.72 7.42
CA GLU A 72 -19.12 -14.98 7.15
C GLU A 72 -17.79 -14.73 6.41
N THR A 73 -17.80 -13.94 5.34
CA THR A 73 -16.58 -13.54 4.60
C THR A 73 -15.58 -12.83 5.51
N TYR A 74 -16.04 -11.93 6.39
CA TYR A 74 -15.18 -11.24 7.36
C TYR A 74 -14.51 -12.21 8.32
N ILE A 75 -15.28 -13.10 8.96
CA ILE A 75 -14.76 -14.10 9.93
C ILE A 75 -13.84 -15.10 9.26
N ASN A 76 -14.20 -15.60 8.07
CA ASN A 76 -13.36 -16.52 7.32
C ASN A 76 -12.03 -15.90 6.90
N THR A 77 -11.98 -14.59 6.63
CA THR A 77 -10.72 -13.88 6.38
C THR A 77 -9.80 -13.90 7.61
N ILE A 78 -10.37 -13.85 8.82
CA ILE A 78 -9.60 -13.96 10.07
C ILE A 78 -9.01 -15.36 10.22
N HIS A 79 -9.83 -16.40 9.95
CA HIS A 79 -9.37 -17.78 9.98
C HIS A 79 -8.23 -18.03 9.00
N ASP A 80 -8.38 -17.58 7.76
CA ASP A 80 -7.33 -17.71 6.74
C ASP A 80 -6.02 -17.03 7.17
N ALA A 81 -6.09 -15.89 7.86
CA ALA A 81 -4.90 -15.21 8.38
C ALA A 81 -4.18 -16.04 9.47
N PHE A 82 -4.93 -16.65 10.38
CA PHE A 82 -4.36 -17.54 11.40
C PHE A 82 -3.77 -18.82 10.80
N ASP A 83 -4.43 -19.41 9.80
CA ASP A 83 -3.93 -20.59 9.09
C ASP A 83 -2.60 -20.31 8.38
N LEU A 84 -2.42 -19.06 7.91
CA LEU A 84 -1.19 -18.58 7.29
C LEU A 84 -0.14 -18.07 8.31
N LEU A 85 -0.38 -18.25 9.61
CA LEU A 85 0.49 -17.84 10.71
C LEU A 85 0.73 -16.32 10.80
N TYR A 86 -0.26 -15.52 10.39
CA TYR A 86 -0.22 -14.07 10.58
C TYR A 86 -0.73 -13.69 11.97
N GLY A 87 -0.15 -12.63 12.53
CA GLY A 87 -0.81 -11.90 13.61
C GLY A 87 -2.07 -11.21 13.09
N VAL A 88 -3.11 -11.09 13.92
CA VAL A 88 -4.35 -10.37 13.56
C VAL A 88 -4.57 -9.22 14.53
N VAL A 89 -4.81 -8.02 13.99
CA VAL A 89 -5.21 -6.83 14.75
C VAL A 89 -6.51 -6.26 14.20
N ILE A 90 -7.50 -6.09 15.07
CA ILE A 90 -8.81 -5.52 14.73
C ILE A 90 -8.96 -4.18 15.42
N LEU A 91 -9.10 -3.10 14.64
CA LEU A 91 -9.34 -1.76 15.16
C LEU A 91 -10.84 -1.44 15.22
N ARG A 92 -11.35 -1.10 16.41
CA ARG A 92 -12.74 -0.68 16.61
C ARG A 92 -12.82 0.73 17.17
N LEU A 93 -13.50 1.61 16.46
CA LEU A 93 -13.91 2.94 16.92
C LEU A 93 -15.43 2.99 17.07
N LYS A 94 -15.91 3.81 18.02
CA LYS A 94 -17.34 3.95 18.30
C LYS A 94 -18.13 4.40 17.06
N GLU A 95 -17.59 5.36 16.32
CA GLU A 95 -18.22 5.95 15.14
C GLU A 95 -17.90 5.17 13.84
N GLY A 96 -17.00 4.20 13.90
CA GLY A 96 -16.50 3.46 12.72
C GLY A 96 -15.27 4.08 12.07
N LEU A 97 -14.92 3.54 10.89
CA LEU A 97 -13.70 3.88 10.14
C LEU A 97 -14.01 4.37 8.71
N ASP A 98 -15.24 4.22 8.25
CA ASP A 98 -15.63 4.64 6.90
C ASP A 98 -15.92 6.14 6.88
N ILE A 99 -15.30 6.85 5.93
CA ILE A 99 -15.37 8.30 5.73
C ILE A 99 -15.92 8.68 4.35
N SER A 100 -16.50 7.71 3.64
CA SER A 100 -17.12 7.90 2.31
C SER A 100 -18.00 9.16 2.22
N HIS A 101 -18.82 9.41 3.24
CA HIS A 101 -19.69 10.57 3.37
C HIS A 101 -18.96 11.93 3.30
N ILE A 102 -17.72 12.03 3.79
CA ILE A 102 -16.94 13.28 3.79
C ILE A 102 -16.38 13.57 2.39
N GLN A 103 -16.02 12.53 1.64
CA GLN A 103 -15.47 12.66 0.30
C GLN A 103 -16.52 13.26 -0.66
N ASP A 104 -17.78 12.85 -0.53
CA ASP A 104 -18.88 13.33 -1.36
C ASP A 104 -19.24 14.80 -1.08
N GLU A 105 -19.15 15.26 0.17
CA GLU A 105 -19.39 16.66 0.54
C GLU A 105 -18.30 17.61 -0.01
N PHE A 106 -17.04 17.17 -0.04
CA PHE A 106 -15.95 17.95 -0.63
C PHE A 106 -16.03 18.01 -2.16
N LEU A 107 -16.45 16.93 -2.81
CA LEU A 107 -16.64 16.89 -4.27
C LEU A 107 -17.86 17.72 -4.70
N SER A 108 -18.98 17.64 -3.98
CA SER A 108 -20.18 18.45 -4.25
C SER A 108 -19.98 19.95 -3.96
N SER A 109 -19.09 20.30 -3.02
CA SER A 109 -18.75 21.71 -2.75
C SER A 109 -17.85 22.34 -3.84
N GLN A 110 -17.11 21.52 -4.61
CA GLN A 110 -16.27 22.01 -5.70
C GLN A 110 -17.08 22.35 -6.97
N GLU A 111 -18.31 21.84 -7.14
CA GLU A 111 -19.19 22.22 -8.25
C GLU A 111 -19.74 23.66 -8.14
N LYS A 112 -19.56 24.36 -7.00
CA LYS A 112 -20.05 25.73 -6.79
C LYS A 112 -19.03 26.85 -7.03
N ALA A 113 -17.80 26.56 -7.46
CA ALA A 113 -16.81 27.61 -7.76
C ALA A 113 -16.35 27.57 -9.24
N PRO A 114 -16.49 28.67 -10.01
CA PRO A 114 -16.08 28.68 -11.40
C PRO A 114 -14.57 28.85 -11.53
N GLY A 115 -13.94 27.86 -12.16
CA GLY A 115 -12.74 28.03 -13.00
C GLY A 115 -11.41 28.36 -12.34
N MET A 116 -10.52 27.37 -12.23
CA MET A 116 -9.13 27.51 -12.68
C MET A 116 -8.65 26.20 -13.30
N LYS A 117 -8.22 26.29 -14.55
CA LYS A 117 -7.65 25.20 -15.35
C LYS A 117 -6.22 24.90 -14.88
N GLU A 118 -5.88 23.60 -14.86
CA GLU A 118 -4.59 23.02 -15.21
C GLU A 118 -3.30 23.68 -14.63
N LEU A 119 -2.69 23.02 -13.64
CA LEU A 119 -1.23 23.07 -13.46
C LEU A 119 -0.67 21.65 -13.56
N LEU A 120 -0.36 21.32 -14.81
CA LEU A 120 0.49 20.23 -15.25
C LEU A 120 1.89 20.46 -14.66
N VAL A 121 2.26 19.72 -13.61
CA VAL A 121 3.62 19.73 -13.07
C VAL A 121 4.34 18.48 -13.56
N SER A 122 4.93 18.59 -14.74
CA SER A 122 5.96 17.68 -15.23
C SER A 122 7.20 17.84 -14.36
N ILE A 123 7.43 16.96 -13.39
CA ILE A 123 8.74 16.86 -12.72
C ILE A 123 9.58 15.85 -13.49
N ASN A 124 10.59 16.37 -14.19
CA ASN A 124 11.61 15.60 -14.89
C ASN A 124 12.63 15.11 -13.84
N ILE A 125 12.76 13.79 -13.69
CA ILE A 125 13.70 13.17 -12.74
C ILE A 125 15.07 13.07 -13.45
N LYS A 126 15.83 14.15 -13.54
CA LYS A 126 17.22 14.09 -14.05
C LYS A 126 18.25 14.99 -13.35
N ASP A 127 17.91 15.71 -12.28
CA ASP A 127 18.83 16.70 -11.68
C ASP A 127 19.38 16.35 -10.30
N PHE A 128 19.41 15.07 -9.90
CA PHE A 128 20.14 14.64 -8.70
C PHE A 128 21.30 13.72 -9.08
N ASP A 129 22.33 14.25 -9.74
CA ASP A 129 23.71 13.72 -9.66
C ASP A 129 24.70 14.66 -10.36
N SER A 130 25.29 15.59 -9.59
CA SER A 130 26.56 16.33 -9.79
C SER A 130 26.53 17.49 -8.79
N ASP A 131 27.50 17.76 -7.91
CA ASP A 131 28.93 17.50 -7.94
C ASP A 131 29.47 17.75 -6.52
N SER A 132 30.26 16.82 -5.97
CA SER A 132 31.38 17.17 -5.09
C SER A 132 32.54 16.21 -5.35
N SER A 133 33.22 16.48 -6.46
CA SER A 133 34.59 16.09 -6.77
C SER A 133 35.57 16.69 -5.70
N LYS A 134 36.77 16.19 -5.36
CA LYS A 134 37.77 15.30 -5.99
C LYS A 134 39.02 15.13 -5.04
N PRO A 135 40.22 14.62 -5.44
CA PRO A 135 40.74 13.27 -5.15
C PRO A 135 42.10 13.23 -4.38
N SER A 136 42.61 12.04 -4.03
CA SER A 136 44.06 11.77 -3.97
C SER A 136 44.34 10.27 -3.92
N SER A 137 45.18 9.80 -4.85
CA SER A 137 45.58 8.41 -5.08
C SER A 137 46.91 8.08 -4.39
N LYS A 138 47.11 6.82 -3.99
CA LYS A 138 48.37 6.08 -4.15
C LYS A 138 48.18 4.57 -3.97
N SER A 139 48.66 3.84 -4.98
CA SER A 139 48.72 2.38 -5.17
C SER A 139 49.77 1.68 -4.30
N THR A 140 49.57 0.40 -3.98
CA THR A 140 50.54 -0.75 -3.95
C THR A 140 49.73 -2.01 -3.56
N SER A 141 49.42 -2.97 -4.46
CA SER A 141 50.16 -4.22 -4.79
C SER A 141 50.36 -5.21 -3.62
N CYS A 142 50.26 -6.52 -3.95
CA CYS A 142 50.47 -7.77 -3.18
C CYS A 142 49.18 -8.40 -2.59
N GLN A 143 48.56 -9.41 -3.21
CA GLN A 143 48.90 -10.86 -3.34
C GLN A 143 48.28 -11.78 -2.25
N SER A 144 47.81 -12.93 -2.76
CA SER A 144 47.47 -14.25 -2.18
C SER A 144 46.22 -14.50 -1.31
N SER A 145 45.35 -15.36 -1.85
CA SER A 145 44.36 -16.26 -1.21
C SER A 145 45.01 -17.22 -0.19
N PRO A 146 44.25 -17.94 0.69
CA PRO A 146 43.48 -19.14 0.26
C PRO A 146 42.16 -19.44 1.01
N LEU A 147 41.39 -20.36 0.41
CA LEU A 147 40.24 -21.11 0.93
C LEU A 147 40.63 -22.10 2.04
N ILE A 148 39.81 -22.23 3.09
CA ILE A 148 39.72 -23.45 3.92
C ILE A 148 38.25 -23.71 4.28
N PHE A 149 37.75 -24.86 3.84
CA PHE A 149 36.53 -25.52 4.32
C PHE A 149 36.81 -26.18 5.68
N ARG A 150 35.82 -26.17 6.57
CA ARG A 150 35.71 -27.16 7.63
C ARG A 150 34.24 -27.53 7.83
#